data_AF-A0A843SBW3-F1
#
_entry.id   AF-A0A843SBW3-F1
#
_cell.length_a   1.000
_cell.length_b   1.000
_cell.length_c   1.000
_cell.angle_alpha   90.00
_cell.angle_beta   90.00
_cell.angle_gamma   90.00
#
_symmetry.space_group_name_H-M   'P 1'
#
loop_
_entity.id
_entity.type
_entity.pdbx_description
1 polymer ?
#
loop_
_entity_poly.entity_id
_entity_poly.type
_entity_poly.pdbx_seq_one_letter_code
_entity_poly.pdbx_strand_id
1 'polypeptide(L)'
;MGLSTAGVAFKPDSFTPGDEQEMIRRAFGSAFHPIPASEIRNYHDIRVPGNIAVESKNGATFIYNGELAERVLFEGQALEPALLSALGSPEVIVVFCHYDSGGSFGYAIWEKGVRVRSRVHTLDKTSDDGVPMELELPWLQAEQLVDEDGELAYRNMESGEIATEAYVTARMLGQVMDGLFGVAPWDEWDYKTKFNYYLRRPEEAAKQAPGKSWWKIW
;
A
#
# COMPACT_ATOMS: atom_id res chain seq x y z
N MET A 1 -11.91 -12.36 9.82
CA MET A 1 -11.91 -11.36 8.73
C MET A 1 -10.46 -11.00 8.49
N GLY A 2 -9.96 -11.27 7.28
CA GLY A 2 -8.59 -10.95 6.90
C GLY A 2 -8.37 -9.44 6.84
N LEU A 3 -7.14 -9.03 7.07
CA LEU A 3 -6.74 -7.64 7.08
C LEU A 3 -6.64 -7.08 5.64
N SER A 4 -7.16 -5.88 5.39
CA SER A 4 -7.10 -5.25 4.07
C SER A 4 -6.59 -3.82 4.15
N THR A 5 -5.33 -3.60 3.77
CA THR A 5 -4.71 -2.27 3.66
C THR A 5 -4.10 -2.01 2.31
N ALA A 6 -4.03 -0.74 1.93
CA ALA A 6 -3.22 -0.30 0.83
C ALA A 6 -2.95 1.19 0.91
N GLY A 7 -1.89 1.63 0.26
CA GLY A 7 -1.51 3.03 0.27
C GLY A 7 -0.09 3.24 -0.19
N VAL A 8 0.52 4.30 0.34
CA VAL A 8 1.88 4.71 0.04
C VAL A 8 2.66 4.92 1.34
N ALA A 9 3.91 4.45 1.37
CA ALA A 9 4.86 4.62 2.47
C ALA A 9 6.09 5.37 1.97
N PHE A 10 6.61 6.29 2.76
CA PHE A 10 7.80 7.08 2.45
C PHE A 10 8.44 7.61 3.73
N LYS A 11 9.72 8.00 3.67
CA LYS A 11 10.37 8.77 4.74
C LYS A 11 10.42 10.24 4.33
N PRO A 12 9.83 11.17 5.09
CA PRO A 12 9.93 12.59 4.78
C PRO A 12 11.33 13.12 5.15
N ASP A 13 11.92 13.94 4.28
CA ASP A 13 13.22 14.57 4.56
C ASP A 13 13.10 15.72 5.58
N SER A 14 11.94 16.34 5.69
CA SER A 14 11.62 17.35 6.71
C SER A 14 10.10 17.53 6.79
N PHE A 15 9.46 17.08 7.88
CA PHE A 15 8.02 17.28 8.08
C PHE A 15 7.72 17.93 9.42
N THR A 16 6.94 19.00 9.39
CA THR A 16 6.39 19.67 10.57
C THR A 16 4.92 19.27 10.71
N PRO A 17 4.36 19.03 11.90
CA PRO A 17 2.96 18.60 12.07
C PRO A 17 1.86 19.53 11.50
N GLY A 18 2.18 20.76 11.09
CA GLY A 18 1.29 21.64 10.32
C GLY A 18 1.27 21.35 8.81
N ASP A 19 2.21 20.53 8.32
CA ASP A 19 2.40 20.20 6.92
C ASP A 19 1.51 19.04 6.45
N GLU A 20 0.90 18.23 7.35
CA GLU A 20 0.12 17.03 6.95
C GLU A 20 -1.10 17.37 6.14
N GLN A 21 -1.95 18.24 6.67
CA GLN A 21 -3.18 18.64 5.98
C GLN A 21 -2.86 19.32 4.65
N GLU A 22 -1.79 20.11 4.61
CA GLU A 22 -1.34 20.78 3.39
C GLU A 22 -0.75 19.78 2.39
N MET A 23 0.04 18.80 2.84
CA MET A 23 0.54 17.68 2.06
C MET A 23 -0.63 16.92 1.43
N ILE A 24 -1.64 16.53 2.22
CA ILE A 24 -2.82 15.83 1.71
C ILE A 24 -3.55 16.66 0.67
N ARG A 25 -3.72 17.97 0.89
CA ARG A 25 -4.34 18.86 -0.11
C ARG A 25 -3.54 18.99 -1.40
N ARG A 26 -2.22 19.04 -1.32
CA ARG A 26 -1.35 19.10 -2.51
C ARG A 26 -1.30 17.77 -3.26
N ALA A 27 -1.31 16.66 -2.52
CA ALA A 27 -1.20 15.31 -3.05
C ALA A 27 -2.51 14.82 -3.69
N PHE A 28 -3.66 15.09 -3.04
CA PHE A 28 -4.96 14.52 -3.42
C PHE A 28 -6.01 15.58 -3.80
N GLY A 29 -5.71 16.86 -3.58
CA GLY A 29 -6.56 17.99 -3.93
C GLY A 29 -7.16 18.72 -2.72
N SER A 30 -7.53 20.00 -2.93
CA SER A 30 -8.09 20.88 -1.88
C SER A 30 -9.43 20.40 -1.28
N ALA A 31 -10.07 19.44 -1.95
CA ALA A 31 -11.33 18.79 -1.57
C ALA A 31 -11.24 17.94 -0.30
N PHE A 32 -10.02 17.60 0.14
CA PHE A 32 -9.76 16.74 1.28
C PHE A 32 -9.68 17.54 2.57
N HIS A 33 -10.41 17.09 3.58
CA HIS A 33 -10.49 17.74 4.88
C HIS A 33 -10.37 16.71 6.01
N PRO A 34 -9.77 17.09 7.15
CA PRO A 34 -9.67 16.23 8.32
C PRO A 34 -11.06 15.90 8.87
N ILE A 35 -11.23 14.67 9.31
CA ILE A 35 -12.49 14.18 9.90
C ILE A 35 -12.41 14.34 11.42
N PRO A 36 -13.42 14.94 12.08
CA PRO A 36 -13.49 14.97 13.53
C PRO A 36 -13.52 13.57 14.13
N ALA A 37 -12.92 13.38 15.31
CA ALA A 37 -12.86 12.08 15.98
C ALA A 37 -14.24 11.41 16.17
N SER A 38 -15.30 12.21 16.34
CA SER A 38 -16.69 11.75 16.45
C SER A 38 -17.23 11.08 15.19
N GLU A 39 -16.66 11.34 14.02
CA GLU A 39 -17.16 10.89 12.72
C GLU A 39 -16.30 9.79 12.08
N ILE A 40 -15.10 9.49 12.63
CA ILE A 40 -14.17 8.49 12.10
C ILE A 40 -14.85 7.13 11.86
N ARG A 41 -15.76 6.71 12.75
CA ARG A 41 -16.46 5.41 12.61
C ARG A 41 -17.22 5.26 11.29
N ASN A 42 -17.61 6.37 10.66
CA ASN A 42 -18.35 6.35 9.40
C ASN A 42 -17.43 6.36 8.16
N TYR A 43 -16.16 6.76 8.31
CA TYR A 43 -15.26 7.07 7.19
C TYR A 43 -13.84 6.51 7.35
N HIS A 44 -13.65 5.53 8.23
CA HIS A 44 -12.34 4.90 8.48
C HIS A 44 -11.95 3.85 7.44
N ASP A 45 -12.89 3.41 6.59
CA ASP A 45 -12.61 2.39 5.57
C ASP A 45 -11.84 3.01 4.40
N ILE A 46 -10.52 2.84 4.38
CA ILE A 46 -9.61 3.37 3.36
C ILE A 46 -9.78 2.70 1.98
N ARG A 47 -10.61 1.66 1.89
CA ARG A 47 -11.01 1.02 0.63
C ARG A 47 -12.14 1.80 -0.06
N VAL A 48 -12.81 2.72 0.64
CA VAL A 48 -13.82 3.57 0.00
C VAL A 48 -13.12 4.72 -0.74
N PRO A 49 -13.40 4.94 -2.03
CA PRO A 49 -12.78 6.02 -2.79
C PRO A 49 -12.98 7.39 -2.12
N GLY A 50 -11.92 8.20 -2.08
CA GLY A 50 -11.90 9.48 -1.38
C GLY A 50 -11.73 9.42 0.15
N ASN A 51 -11.56 8.25 0.76
CA ASN A 51 -11.11 8.13 2.15
C ASN A 51 -9.59 8.02 2.22
N ILE A 52 -8.97 8.74 3.15
CA ILE A 52 -7.54 8.67 3.44
C ILE A 52 -7.36 8.50 4.94
N ALA A 53 -6.44 7.63 5.34
CA ALA A 53 -5.88 7.63 6.69
C ALA A 53 -4.37 7.88 6.62
N VAL A 54 -3.83 8.59 7.60
CA VAL A 54 -2.40 8.87 7.70
C VAL A 54 -1.91 8.42 9.06
N GLU A 55 -0.77 7.72 9.08
CA GLU A 55 -0.01 7.44 10.30
C GLU A 55 1.46 7.79 10.09
N SER A 56 2.17 8.06 11.17
CA SER A 56 3.63 8.15 11.16
C SER A 56 4.22 7.18 12.17
N LYS A 57 5.18 6.37 11.74
CA LYS A 57 5.81 5.32 12.55
C LYS A 57 7.25 5.10 12.10
N ASN A 58 8.16 4.99 13.06
CA ASN A 58 9.59 4.77 12.83
C ASN A 58 10.24 5.77 11.84
N GLY A 59 9.79 7.04 11.88
CA GLY A 59 10.26 8.08 10.96
C GLY A 59 9.74 7.94 9.52
N ALA A 60 8.88 6.96 9.23
CA ALA A 60 8.15 6.85 7.97
C ALA A 60 6.71 7.39 8.13
N THR A 61 6.14 7.86 7.04
CA THR A 61 4.74 8.26 6.92
C THR A 61 4.03 7.28 5.98
N PHE A 62 2.86 6.81 6.41
CA PHE A 62 2.00 5.93 5.63
C PHE A 62 0.70 6.67 5.35
N ILE A 63 0.36 6.79 4.06
CA ILE A 63 -0.92 7.34 3.60
C ILE A 63 -1.72 6.19 3.00
N TYR A 64 -2.74 5.76 3.73
CA TYR A 64 -3.62 4.67 3.35
C TYR A 64 -4.74 5.20 2.46
N ASN A 65 -4.76 4.70 1.22
CA ASN A 65 -5.75 5.04 0.22
C ASN A 65 -5.81 3.92 -0.83
N GLY A 66 -6.91 3.16 -0.82
CA GLY A 66 -7.10 2.03 -1.73
C GLY A 66 -7.15 2.45 -3.20
N GLU A 67 -7.76 3.61 -3.49
CA GLU A 67 -7.89 4.16 -4.84
C GLU A 67 -6.53 4.47 -5.50
N LEU A 68 -5.58 5.05 -4.75
CA LEU A 68 -4.22 5.30 -5.21
C LEU A 68 -3.49 3.99 -5.50
N ALA A 69 -3.53 3.06 -4.55
CA ALA A 69 -2.85 1.77 -4.72
C ALA A 69 -3.45 0.97 -5.89
N GLU A 70 -4.77 1.04 -6.09
CA GLU A 70 -5.48 0.41 -7.21
C GLU A 70 -4.92 0.90 -8.56
N ARG A 71 -4.93 2.23 -8.76
CA ARG A 71 -4.43 2.89 -9.98
C ARG A 71 -2.98 2.53 -10.29
N VAL A 72 -2.13 2.49 -9.25
CA VAL A 72 -0.70 2.28 -9.45
C VAL A 72 -0.36 0.80 -9.66
N LEU A 73 -0.86 -0.09 -8.80
CA LEU A 73 -0.45 -1.51 -8.79
C LEU A 73 -1.19 -2.34 -9.83
N PHE A 74 -2.47 -2.06 -10.08
CA PHE A 74 -3.31 -2.91 -10.93
C PHE A 74 -3.60 -2.27 -12.29
N GLU A 75 -3.75 -0.95 -12.35
CA GLU A 75 -3.94 -0.23 -13.62
C GLU A 75 -2.61 0.23 -14.25
N GLY A 76 -1.50 0.08 -13.52
CA GLY A 76 -0.15 0.39 -14.02
C GLY A 76 0.12 1.88 -14.21
N GLN A 77 -0.64 2.76 -13.55
CA GLN A 77 -0.43 4.21 -13.63
C GLN A 77 0.85 4.62 -12.88
N ALA A 78 1.54 5.61 -13.43
CA ALA A 78 2.66 6.25 -12.72
C ALA A 78 2.14 7.12 -11.57
N LEU A 79 2.98 7.34 -10.55
CA LEU A 79 2.71 8.36 -9.54
C LEU A 79 2.65 9.75 -10.18
N GLU A 80 1.62 10.50 -9.83
CA GLU A 80 1.46 11.86 -10.36
C GLU A 80 2.59 12.76 -9.82
N PRO A 81 3.20 13.63 -10.65
CA PRO A 81 4.24 14.55 -10.19
C PRO A 81 3.81 15.44 -9.02
N ALA A 82 2.52 15.81 -8.97
CA ALA A 82 1.93 16.56 -7.87
C ALA A 82 1.99 15.80 -6.55
N LEU A 83 1.73 14.49 -6.56
CA LEU A 83 1.89 13.62 -5.40
C LEU A 83 3.36 13.60 -4.95
N LEU A 84 4.29 13.29 -5.85
CA LEU A 84 5.73 13.26 -5.52
C LEU A 84 6.22 14.58 -4.89
N SER A 85 5.82 15.71 -5.48
CA SER A 85 6.16 17.03 -4.95
C SER A 85 5.51 17.31 -3.60
N ALA A 86 4.27 16.86 -3.38
CA ALA A 86 3.55 17.05 -2.12
C ALA A 86 4.18 16.25 -0.97
N LEU A 87 4.71 15.05 -1.27
CA LEU A 87 5.43 14.21 -0.29
C LEU A 87 6.83 14.75 0.05
N GLY A 88 7.26 15.85 -0.57
CA GLY A 88 8.60 16.42 -0.37
C GLY A 88 9.69 15.80 -1.24
N SER A 89 9.31 15.09 -2.31
CA SER A 89 10.25 14.35 -3.20
C SER A 89 11.16 13.36 -2.46
N PRO A 90 10.59 12.46 -1.63
CA PRO A 90 11.38 11.53 -0.83
C PRO A 90 12.25 10.63 -1.72
N GLU A 91 13.41 10.23 -1.20
CA GLU A 91 14.34 9.36 -1.94
C GLU A 91 13.70 8.03 -2.33
N VAL A 92 12.86 7.48 -1.44
CA VAL A 92 12.18 6.20 -1.62
C VAL A 92 10.69 6.32 -1.29
N ILE A 93 9.86 5.75 -2.18
CA ILE A 93 8.42 5.59 -2.00
C ILE A 93 8.05 4.14 -2.27
N VAL A 94 7.21 3.56 -1.44
CA VAL A 94 6.60 2.25 -1.69
C VAL A 94 5.09 2.41 -1.76
N VAL A 95 4.50 2.10 -2.91
CA VAL A 95 3.05 1.88 -3.01
C VAL A 95 2.79 0.41 -2.71
N PHE A 96 1.79 0.10 -1.89
CA PHE A 96 1.55 -1.26 -1.41
C PHE A 96 0.07 -1.61 -1.33
N CYS A 97 -0.22 -2.91 -1.39
CA CYS A 97 -1.49 -3.50 -0.98
C CYS A 97 -1.28 -4.82 -0.25
N HIS A 98 -2.01 -5.01 0.84
CA HIS A 98 -2.09 -6.23 1.62
C HIS A 98 -3.57 -6.56 1.83
N TYR A 99 -4.19 -7.24 0.86
CA TYR A 99 -5.59 -7.62 0.86
C TYR A 99 -5.74 -9.12 1.14
N ASP A 100 -5.56 -9.49 2.41
CA ASP A 100 -5.53 -10.88 2.88
C ASP A 100 -6.82 -11.64 2.52
N SER A 101 -7.99 -11.02 2.67
CA SER A 101 -9.28 -11.64 2.33
C SER A 101 -9.47 -11.92 0.84
N GLY A 102 -8.76 -11.19 -0.03
CA GLY A 102 -8.81 -11.36 -1.48
C GLY A 102 -7.59 -12.09 -2.05
N GLY A 103 -6.69 -12.57 -1.19
CA GLY A 103 -5.43 -13.19 -1.60
C GLY A 103 -4.59 -12.30 -2.51
N SER A 104 -4.72 -10.97 -2.41
CA SER A 104 -4.07 -10.03 -3.33
C SER A 104 -3.05 -9.18 -2.57
N PHE A 105 -1.80 -9.26 -3.00
CA PHE A 105 -0.66 -8.63 -2.34
C PHE A 105 0.22 -7.96 -3.36
N GLY A 106 0.85 -6.85 -3.02
CA GLY A 106 1.75 -6.22 -3.96
C GLY A 106 2.43 -4.99 -3.43
N TYR A 107 3.49 -4.63 -4.14
CA TYR A 107 4.21 -3.39 -3.95
C TYR A 107 4.83 -2.90 -5.24
N ALA A 108 5.11 -1.60 -5.27
CA ALA A 108 5.95 -0.98 -6.25
C ALA A 108 6.81 0.08 -5.58
N ILE A 109 8.09 0.12 -5.94
CA ILE A 109 9.12 0.95 -5.32
C ILE A 109 9.54 2.02 -6.33
N TRP A 110 9.51 3.27 -5.89
CA TRP A 110 10.08 4.40 -6.59
C TRP A 110 11.32 4.87 -5.86
N GLU A 111 12.40 5.04 -6.62
CA GLU A 111 13.61 5.71 -6.16
C GLU A 111 13.79 6.99 -6.97
N LYS A 112 13.91 8.13 -6.28
CA LYS A 112 14.10 9.45 -6.90
C LYS A 112 13.08 9.74 -8.02
N GLY A 113 11.83 9.33 -7.79
CA GLY A 113 10.71 9.54 -8.72
C GLY A 113 10.60 8.54 -9.88
N VAL A 114 11.46 7.53 -9.96
CA VAL A 114 11.42 6.48 -11.00
C VAL A 114 11.02 5.14 -10.39
N ARG A 115 10.08 4.43 -11.02
CA ARG A 115 9.72 3.07 -10.58
C ARG A 115 10.86 2.11 -10.89
N VAL A 116 11.45 1.50 -9.87
CA VAL A 116 12.61 0.58 -10.02
C VAL A 116 12.25 -0.88 -9.84
N ARG A 117 11.17 -1.16 -9.11
CA ARG A 117 10.72 -2.51 -8.78
C ARG A 117 9.21 -2.55 -8.63
N SER A 118 8.56 -3.61 -9.09
CA SER A 118 7.17 -3.90 -8.75
C SER A 118 6.91 -5.39 -8.76
N ARG A 119 6.11 -5.85 -7.79
CA ARG A 119 5.54 -7.19 -7.78
C ARG A 119 4.12 -7.12 -7.30
N VAL A 120 3.19 -7.73 -8.04
CA VAL A 120 1.75 -7.73 -7.72
C VAL A 120 1.19 -9.12 -7.96
N HIS A 121 0.60 -9.70 -6.94
CA HIS A 121 -0.14 -10.96 -7.01
C HIS A 121 -1.65 -10.69 -6.92
N THR A 122 -2.37 -11.34 -7.82
CA THR A 122 -3.83 -11.41 -7.91
C THR A 122 -4.23 -12.87 -8.05
N LEU A 123 -5.52 -13.18 -7.87
CA LEU A 123 -6.05 -14.54 -8.01
C LEU A 123 -5.60 -15.26 -9.30
N ASP A 124 -5.45 -14.53 -10.39
CA ASP A 124 -5.15 -15.13 -11.70
C ASP A 124 -3.65 -15.22 -12.01
N LYS A 125 -2.83 -14.33 -11.40
CA LYS A 125 -1.42 -14.18 -11.78
C LYS A 125 -0.59 -13.38 -10.79
N THR A 126 0.72 -13.61 -10.88
CA THR A 126 1.75 -12.70 -10.38
C THR A 126 2.38 -11.93 -11.54
N SER A 127 2.48 -10.61 -11.41
CA SER A 127 3.24 -9.73 -12.30
C SER A 127 4.48 -9.23 -11.56
N ASP A 128 5.62 -9.20 -12.24
CA ASP A 128 6.93 -8.93 -11.65
C ASP A 128 7.78 -8.12 -12.66
N ASP A 129 8.26 -6.94 -12.24
CA ASP A 129 8.95 -5.96 -13.08
C ASP A 129 10.10 -5.28 -12.32
N GLY A 130 11.16 -4.93 -13.04
CA GLY A 130 12.38 -4.33 -12.46
C GLY A 130 13.34 -5.34 -11.82
N VAL A 131 14.40 -4.84 -11.19
CA VAL A 131 15.47 -5.66 -10.60
C VAL A 131 15.11 -6.01 -9.15
N PRO A 132 14.99 -7.29 -8.77
CA PRO A 132 14.71 -7.68 -7.40
C PRO A 132 15.75 -7.19 -6.40
N MET A 133 15.29 -6.84 -5.19
CA MET A 133 16.14 -6.58 -4.05
C MET A 133 16.71 -7.89 -3.50
N GLU A 134 17.87 -7.84 -2.84
CA GLU A 134 18.50 -9.01 -2.20
C GLU A 134 17.56 -9.72 -1.21
N LEU A 135 16.74 -8.96 -0.46
CA LEU A 135 15.75 -9.51 0.48
C LEU A 135 14.65 -10.34 -0.19
N GLU A 136 14.41 -10.16 -1.49
CA GLU A 136 13.39 -10.91 -2.24
C GLU A 136 13.93 -12.26 -2.72
N LEU A 137 15.24 -12.38 -2.94
CA LEU A 137 15.87 -13.53 -3.58
C LEU A 137 15.55 -14.86 -2.90
N PRO A 138 15.50 -14.99 -1.56
CA PRO A 138 15.17 -16.25 -0.90
C PRO A 138 13.78 -16.78 -1.23
N TRP A 139 12.85 -15.88 -1.55
CA TRP A 139 11.48 -16.21 -1.99
C TRP A 139 11.39 -16.41 -3.50
N LEU A 140 12.07 -15.60 -4.29
CA LEU A 140 12.08 -15.72 -5.75
C LEU A 140 12.79 -16.99 -6.23
N GLN A 141 13.72 -17.52 -5.43
CA GLN A 141 14.44 -18.77 -5.67
C GLN A 141 13.94 -19.92 -4.80
N ALA A 142 12.76 -19.77 -4.18
CA ALA A 142 12.18 -20.77 -3.31
C ALA A 142 11.96 -22.11 -4.02
N GLU A 143 12.17 -23.20 -3.27
CA GLU A 143 11.90 -24.55 -3.76
C GLU A 143 10.39 -24.74 -3.93
N GLN A 144 9.96 -25.14 -5.12
CA GLN A 144 8.57 -25.51 -5.37
C GLN A 144 8.27 -26.90 -4.82
N LEU A 145 7.16 -27.00 -4.09
CA LEU A 145 6.64 -28.24 -3.54
C LEU A 145 5.12 -28.30 -3.72
N VAL A 146 4.59 -29.52 -3.70
CA VAL A 146 3.15 -29.74 -3.69
C VAL A 146 2.77 -30.06 -2.25
N ASP A 147 1.78 -29.35 -1.71
CA ASP A 147 1.30 -29.58 -0.35
C ASP A 147 0.36 -30.80 -0.27
N GLU A 148 -0.16 -31.08 0.92
CA GLU A 148 -1.02 -32.26 1.16
C GLU A 148 -2.36 -32.19 0.40
N ASP A 149 -2.80 -31.00 0.01
CA ASP A 149 -4.03 -30.75 -0.73
C ASP A 149 -3.80 -30.77 -2.26
N GLY A 150 -2.55 -30.95 -2.70
CA GLY A 150 -2.18 -30.95 -4.11
C GLY A 150 -1.91 -29.55 -4.68
N GLU A 151 -1.84 -28.53 -3.83
CA GLU A 151 -1.62 -27.15 -4.22
C GLU A 151 -0.12 -26.82 -4.27
N LEU A 152 0.24 -25.86 -5.13
CA LEU A 152 1.63 -25.43 -5.27
C LEU A 152 2.02 -24.50 -4.12
N ALA A 153 3.08 -24.88 -3.42
CA ALA A 153 3.68 -24.14 -2.33
C ALA A 153 5.18 -23.92 -2.59
N TYR A 154 5.75 -22.97 -1.85
CA TYR A 154 7.12 -22.49 -2.03
C TYR A 154 7.82 -22.47 -0.69
N ARG A 155 8.97 -23.14 -0.60
CA ARG A 155 9.83 -23.14 0.58
C ARG A 155 10.94 -22.12 0.42
N ASN A 156 10.95 -21.12 1.29
CA ASN A 156 12.03 -20.15 1.40
C ASN A 156 13.36 -20.87 1.72
N MET A 157 14.39 -20.61 0.91
CA MET A 157 15.66 -21.33 0.99
C MET A 157 16.51 -20.95 2.22
N GLU A 158 16.24 -19.80 2.84
CA GLU A 158 16.97 -19.33 4.02
C GLU A 158 16.25 -19.69 5.32
N SER A 159 14.95 -19.40 5.42
CA SER A 159 14.18 -19.62 6.65
C SER A 159 13.54 -21.01 6.74
N GLY A 160 13.40 -21.71 5.62
CA GLY A 160 12.63 -22.96 5.53
C GLY A 160 11.11 -22.77 5.62
N GLU A 161 10.63 -21.53 5.69
CA GLU A 161 9.20 -21.22 5.71
C GLU A 161 8.51 -21.64 4.41
N ILE A 162 7.29 -22.15 4.51
CA ILE A 162 6.48 -22.56 3.35
C ILE A 162 5.30 -21.60 3.19
N ALA A 163 5.06 -21.13 1.97
CA ALA A 163 3.95 -20.25 1.63
C ALA A 163 3.37 -20.58 0.24
N THR A 164 2.09 -20.27 0.01
CA THR A 164 1.51 -20.27 -1.34
C THR A 164 1.99 -19.05 -2.13
N GLU A 165 1.82 -19.03 -3.45
CA GLU A 165 2.27 -17.90 -4.31
C GLU A 165 1.75 -16.53 -3.83
N ALA A 166 0.51 -16.48 -3.35
CA ALA A 166 -0.06 -15.26 -2.78
C ALA A 166 0.73 -14.79 -1.56
N TYR A 167 0.96 -15.71 -0.61
CA TYR A 167 1.67 -15.40 0.61
C TYR A 167 3.17 -15.22 0.40
N VAL A 168 3.79 -15.80 -0.63
CA VAL A 168 5.15 -15.46 -1.07
C VAL A 168 5.25 -13.95 -1.35
N THR A 169 4.28 -13.40 -2.08
CA THR A 169 4.23 -11.95 -2.34
C THR A 169 3.93 -11.14 -1.08
N ALA A 170 3.06 -11.65 -0.18
CA ALA A 170 2.80 -11.01 1.12
C ALA A 170 4.06 -10.95 2.00
N ARG A 171 4.86 -12.01 2.03
CA ARG A 171 6.12 -12.08 2.80
C ARG A 171 7.16 -11.13 2.25
N MET A 172 7.36 -11.10 0.94
CA MET A 172 8.26 -10.12 0.32
C MET A 172 7.81 -8.69 0.59
N LEU A 173 6.51 -8.40 0.52
CA LEU A 173 5.96 -7.09 0.89
C LEU A 173 6.32 -6.71 2.33
N GLY A 174 6.19 -7.64 3.29
CA GLY A 174 6.61 -7.44 4.68
C GLY A 174 8.11 -7.13 4.79
N GLN A 175 8.95 -7.93 4.12
CA GLN A 175 10.40 -7.71 4.11
C GLN A 175 10.82 -6.39 3.46
N VAL A 176 10.12 -5.95 2.40
CA VAL A 176 10.33 -4.63 1.78
C VAL A 176 9.99 -3.52 2.77
N MET A 177 8.86 -3.62 3.48
CA MET A 177 8.46 -2.63 4.48
C MET A 177 9.44 -2.57 5.65
N ASP A 178 9.83 -3.72 6.19
CA ASP A 178 10.80 -3.79 7.28
C ASP A 178 12.18 -3.33 6.83
N GLY A 179 12.64 -3.71 5.63
CA GLY A 179 13.94 -3.31 5.10
C GLY A 179 14.05 -1.81 4.86
N LEU A 180 13.00 -1.18 4.31
CA LEU A 180 13.03 0.24 3.94
C LEU A 180 12.57 1.18 5.07
N PHE A 181 11.60 0.75 5.87
CA PHE A 181 10.95 1.58 6.89
C PHE A 181 11.12 1.04 8.31
N GLY A 182 11.68 -0.17 8.49
CA GLY A 182 11.85 -0.80 9.80
C GLY A 182 10.54 -1.24 10.44
N VAL A 183 9.43 -1.24 9.68
CA VAL A 183 8.12 -1.67 10.17
C VAL A 183 7.16 -2.00 9.02
N ALA A 184 6.48 -3.13 9.14
CA ALA A 184 5.24 -3.40 8.42
C ALA A 184 4.04 -2.75 9.15
N PRO A 185 3.26 -1.87 8.47
CA PRO A 185 2.19 -1.11 9.13
C PRO A 185 1.05 -1.98 9.68
N TRP A 186 0.89 -3.19 9.14
CA TRP A 186 -0.19 -4.10 9.53
C TRP A 186 0.07 -4.93 10.79
N ASP A 187 1.31 -5.04 11.26
CA ASP A 187 1.65 -5.89 12.41
C ASP A 187 1.12 -5.34 13.74
N GLU A 188 0.94 -4.01 13.83
CA GLU A 188 0.43 -3.33 15.03
C GLU A 188 -0.73 -2.38 14.70
N TRP A 189 -1.62 -2.82 13.82
CA TRP A 189 -2.66 -1.94 13.30
C TRP A 189 -3.75 -1.64 14.33
N ASP A 190 -3.83 -0.37 14.75
CA ASP A 190 -4.94 0.17 15.57
C ASP A 190 -5.64 1.36 14.89
N TYR A 191 -6.59 1.05 13.99
CA TYR A 191 -7.35 2.03 13.22
C TYR A 191 -8.13 3.04 14.08
N LYS A 192 -8.35 2.78 15.37
CA LYS A 192 -9.22 3.63 16.19
C LYS A 192 -8.48 4.78 16.86
N THR A 193 -7.17 4.68 17.04
CA THR A 193 -6.45 5.60 17.93
C THR A 193 -5.19 6.23 17.34
N LYS A 194 -4.61 5.65 16.28
CA LYS A 194 -3.29 6.06 15.76
C LYS A 194 -3.29 6.81 14.43
N PHE A 195 -4.47 7.12 13.88
CA PHE A 195 -4.62 7.63 12.51
C PHE A 195 -5.29 8.99 12.47
N ASN A 196 -4.77 9.85 11.59
CA ASN A 196 -5.47 11.04 11.12
C ASN A 196 -6.29 10.68 9.88
N TYR A 197 -7.57 11.02 9.86
CA TYR A 197 -8.46 10.68 8.74
C TYR A 197 -8.83 11.90 7.92
N TYR A 198 -8.91 11.73 6.61
CA TYR A 198 -9.32 12.76 5.66
C TYR A 198 -10.38 12.22 4.69
N LEU A 199 -11.33 13.07 4.32
CA LEU A 199 -12.41 12.74 3.39
C LEU A 199 -12.49 13.77 2.26
N ARG A 200 -12.70 13.30 1.03
CA ARG A 200 -13.12 14.13 -0.11
C ARG A 200 -14.58 14.56 0.04
N ARG A 201 -14.88 15.86 0.02
CA ARG A 201 -16.28 16.34 0.12
C ARG A 201 -17.19 15.75 -0.99
N PRO A 202 -18.43 15.33 -0.66
CA PRO A 202 -19.37 14.75 -1.62
C PRO A 202 -19.70 15.65 -2.82
N GLU A 203 -19.75 16.97 -2.61
CA GLU A 203 -20.11 17.96 -3.65
C GLU A 203 -19.08 18.04 -4.80
N GLU A 204 -17.83 17.62 -4.55
CA GLU A 204 -16.76 17.58 -5.55
C GLU A 204 -16.53 16.18 -6.11
N ALA A 205 -16.89 15.13 -5.36
CA ALA A 205 -16.88 13.74 -5.84
C ALA A 205 -17.84 13.51 -7.04
N ALA A 206 -18.92 14.29 -7.14
CA ALA A 206 -19.90 14.21 -8.23
C ALA A 206 -19.36 14.65 -9.61
N LYS A 207 -18.15 15.24 -9.68
CA LYS A 207 -17.54 15.70 -10.94
C LYS A 207 -16.59 14.69 -11.59
N GLN A 208 -16.25 13.60 -10.91
CA GLN A 208 -15.44 12.50 -11.48
C GLN A 208 -16.31 11.24 -11.56
N ALA A 209 -16.39 10.64 -12.75
CA ALA A 209 -17.15 9.41 -12.95
C ALA A 209 -16.59 8.32 -12.02
N PRO A 210 -17.45 7.54 -11.32
CA PRO A 210 -16.98 6.48 -10.47
C PRO A 210 -16.30 5.41 -11.32
N GLY A 211 -14.98 5.26 -11.17
CA GLY A 211 -14.28 4.06 -11.63
C GLY A 211 -14.88 2.84 -10.95
N LYS A 212 -15.02 1.73 -11.68
CA LYS A 212 -15.51 0.47 -11.11
C LYS A 212 -14.43 -0.11 -10.21
N SER A 213 -14.56 0.10 -8.90
CA SER A 213 -13.70 -0.53 -7.91
C SER A 213 -13.85 -2.05 -7.94
N TRP A 214 -12.76 -2.78 -8.17
CA TRP A 214 -12.77 -4.25 -8.31
C TRP A 214 -13.18 -4.98 -7.01
N TRP A 215 -13.01 -4.37 -5.84
CA TRP A 215 -13.41 -4.95 -4.54
C TRP A 215 -14.93 -4.98 -4.30
N LYS A 216 -15.75 -4.39 -5.18
CA LYS A 216 -17.21 -4.51 -5.11
C LYS A 216 -17.78 -5.69 -5.92
N ILE A 217 -16.93 -6.49 -6.55
CA ILE A 217 -17.33 -7.66 -7.37
C ILE A 217 -17.23 -8.98 -6.57
N TRP A 218 -17.00 -8.91 -5.25
CA TRP A 218 -16.90 -10.08 -4.36
C TRP A 218 -17.88 -10.00 -3.19
#